data_AF-A0A7J8BB87-F1
#
_entry.id   AF-A0A7J8BB87-F1
#
_cell.length_a   1.000
_cell.length_b   1.000
_cell.length_c   1.000
_cell.angle_alpha   90.00
_cell.angle_beta   90.00
_cell.angle_gamma   90.00
#
_symmetry.space_group_name_H-M   'P 1'
#
loop_
_entity.id
_entity.type
_entity.pdbx_description
1 polymer ?
#
loop_
_entity_poly.entity_id
_entity_poly.type
_entity_poly.pdbx_seq_one_letter_code
_entity_poly.pdbx_strand_id
1 'polypeptide(L)'
;MGTVNYPDNLTYRDLYYFLFAPTLCYELNFPRSPRIRKRFLLRRLFEMLFFTQLQVGLIQQWMVPTIQNSMKPFKDMDYSRIIERLLKLAVPNHLIWLIFFYWLFHSCLNAVAELMQFGDREFYRDWWNAESVTYFWQNWNIPVHKWCLRHFYKPMVRRGYSKWIAKVGVFLASAFFHEYLVSIPLRMFRLWAFTGMMAQIPLAWIVSRFFRGNYGNAAVWLTLIIGQPVAVLMYVHDYYVLHHEAQSTGA
;
A
#
# COMPACT_ATOMS: atom_id res chain seq x y z
N MET A 1 -27.30 -0.31 -24.17
CA MET A 1 -28.03 -0.59 -22.93
C MET A 1 -28.31 0.74 -22.26
N GLY A 2 -29.57 1.02 -21.88
CA GLY A 2 -29.96 2.28 -21.25
C GLY A 2 -29.31 2.48 -19.88
N THR A 3 -29.32 3.72 -19.38
CA THR A 3 -28.84 4.04 -18.03
C THR A 3 -29.80 3.47 -16.99
N VAL A 4 -29.28 2.70 -16.03
CA VAL A 4 -30.05 2.19 -14.89
C VAL A 4 -30.32 3.34 -13.93
N ASN A 5 -31.56 3.47 -13.47
CA ASN A 5 -32.00 4.49 -12.52
C ASN A 5 -32.48 3.83 -11.23
N TYR A 6 -32.57 4.61 -10.16
CA TYR A 6 -33.21 4.13 -8.93
C TYR A 6 -34.72 3.95 -9.16
N PRO A 7 -35.35 2.87 -8.68
CA PRO A 7 -34.82 1.82 -7.81
C PRO A 7 -34.28 0.57 -8.53
N ASP A 8 -34.24 0.56 -9.87
CA ASP A 8 -33.92 -0.62 -10.68
C ASP A 8 -32.49 -1.16 -10.48
N ASN A 9 -31.60 -0.39 -9.85
CA ASN A 9 -30.23 -0.78 -9.49
C ASN A 9 -30.16 -1.70 -8.25
N LEU A 10 -31.26 -1.90 -7.52
CA LEU A 10 -31.30 -2.69 -6.29
C LEU A 10 -31.44 -4.20 -6.57
N THR A 11 -30.55 -4.73 -7.42
CA THR A 11 -30.50 -6.15 -7.74
C THR A 11 -29.27 -6.82 -7.12
N TYR A 12 -29.38 -8.11 -6.79
CA TYR A 12 -28.21 -8.89 -6.34
C TYR A 12 -27.09 -8.90 -7.38
N ARG A 13 -27.44 -8.86 -8.68
CA ARG A 13 -26.47 -8.83 -9.77
C ARG A 13 -25.61 -7.57 -9.72
N ASP A 14 -26.21 -6.41 -9.53
CA ASP A 14 -25.49 -5.13 -9.46
C ASP A 14 -24.67 -5.02 -8.17
N LEU A 15 -25.19 -5.55 -7.06
CA LEU A 15 -24.45 -5.65 -5.81
C LEU A 15 -23.20 -6.51 -5.96
N TYR A 16 -23.32 -7.74 -6.45
CA TYR A 16 -22.17 -8.62 -6.66
C TYR A 16 -21.20 -8.03 -7.69
N TYR A 17 -21.71 -7.36 -8.73
CA TYR A 17 -20.85 -6.66 -9.68
C TYR A 17 -19.97 -5.62 -8.98
N PHE A 18 -20.54 -4.80 -8.10
CA PHE A 18 -19.79 -3.81 -7.34
C PHE A 18 -18.78 -4.45 -6.38
N LEU A 19 -19.17 -5.51 -5.66
CA LEU A 19 -18.28 -6.20 -4.71
C LEU A 19 -17.00 -6.75 -5.36
N PHE A 20 -17.08 -7.18 -6.62
CA PHE A 20 -15.93 -7.68 -7.38
C PHE A 20 -15.28 -6.63 -8.28
N ALA A 21 -15.90 -5.47 -8.49
CA ALA A 21 -15.31 -4.40 -9.28
C ALA A 21 -14.11 -3.82 -8.52
N PRO A 22 -13.00 -3.48 -9.22
CA PRO A 22 -11.79 -2.96 -8.57
C PRO A 22 -11.92 -1.47 -8.22
N THR A 23 -13.00 -1.09 -7.53
CA THR A 23 -13.29 0.26 -7.05
C THR A 23 -13.98 0.18 -5.69
N LEU A 24 -13.76 1.20 -4.86
CA LEU A 24 -14.40 1.31 -3.54
C LEU A 24 -15.58 2.29 -3.54
N CYS A 25 -15.75 3.06 -4.62
CA CYS A 25 -16.83 4.03 -4.74
C CYS A 25 -17.96 3.44 -5.60
N TYR A 26 -19.12 3.22 -5.01
CA TYR A 26 -20.30 2.81 -5.75
C TYR A 26 -20.77 3.92 -6.71
N GLU A 27 -21.16 3.52 -7.91
CA GLU A 27 -21.88 4.33 -8.89
C GLU A 27 -22.98 3.47 -9.52
N LEU A 28 -24.10 4.08 -9.93
CA LEU A 28 -25.22 3.35 -10.52
C LEU A 28 -24.83 2.73 -11.88
N ASN A 29 -24.06 3.49 -12.68
CA ASN A 29 -23.70 3.11 -14.04
C ASN A 29 -22.18 3.17 -14.20
N PHE A 30 -21.51 2.03 -13.97
CA PHE A 30 -20.07 1.93 -14.20
C PHE A 30 -19.72 1.91 -15.69
N PRO A 31 -18.64 2.57 -16.12
CA PRO A 31 -18.15 2.47 -17.49
C PRO A 31 -17.76 1.01 -17.79
N ARG A 32 -18.17 0.50 -18.96
CA ARG A 32 -17.94 -0.90 -19.36
C ARG A 32 -17.01 -0.98 -20.57
N SER A 33 -16.10 -1.96 -20.54
CA SER A 33 -15.32 -2.34 -21.71
C SER A 33 -16.17 -3.17 -22.68
N PRO A 34 -16.07 -2.96 -24.01
CA PRO A 34 -16.95 -3.63 -24.99
C PRO A 34 -16.76 -5.14 -25.05
N ARG A 35 -15.56 -5.65 -24.73
CA ARG A 35 -15.22 -7.08 -24.77
C ARG A 35 -14.06 -7.39 -23.82
N ILE A 36 -13.92 -8.68 -23.50
CA ILE A 36 -12.74 -9.21 -22.81
C ILE A 36 -11.62 -9.45 -23.84
N ARG A 37 -10.53 -8.70 -23.73
CA ARG A 37 -9.33 -8.81 -24.54
C ARG A 37 -8.43 -9.92 -23.98
N LYS A 38 -8.61 -11.15 -24.49
CA LYS A 38 -7.91 -12.35 -24.01
C LYS A 38 -6.38 -12.20 -23.99
N ARG A 39 -5.78 -11.58 -25.00
CA ARG A 39 -4.32 -11.31 -25.04
C ARG A 39 -3.86 -10.40 -23.89
N PHE A 40 -4.65 -9.36 -23.57
CA PHE A 40 -4.37 -8.48 -22.45
C PHE A 40 -4.48 -9.24 -21.12
N LEU A 41 -5.55 -10.01 -20.94
CA LEU A 41 -5.76 -10.83 -19.75
C LEU A 41 -4.63 -11.84 -19.53
N LEU A 42 -4.26 -12.61 -20.56
CA LEU A 42 -3.16 -13.58 -20.48
C LEU A 42 -1.83 -12.91 -20.12
N ARG A 43 -1.54 -11.72 -20.69
CA ARG A 43 -0.35 -10.94 -20.33
C ARG A 43 -0.37 -10.54 -18.84
N ARG A 44 -1.49 -10.06 -18.32
CA ARG A 44 -1.63 -9.71 -16.89
C ARG A 44 -1.43 -10.92 -15.98
N LEU A 45 -1.99 -12.08 -16.35
CA LEU A 45 -1.82 -13.31 -15.60
C LEU A 45 -0.36 -13.80 -15.59
N PHE A 46 0.34 -13.71 -16.73
CA PHE A 46 1.77 -14.03 -16.80
C PHE A 46 2.61 -13.09 -15.93
N GLU A 47 2.35 -11.78 -16.01
CA GLU A 47 3.00 -10.79 -15.15
C GLU A 47 2.76 -11.08 -13.67
N MET A 48 1.53 -11.45 -13.28
CA MET A 48 1.21 -11.84 -11.90
C MET A 48 2.07 -13.02 -11.44
N LEU A 49 2.14 -14.09 -12.24
CA LEU A 49 2.96 -15.27 -11.93
C LEU A 49 4.45 -14.92 -11.84
N PHE A 50 4.96 -14.16 -12.80
CA PHE A 50 6.35 -13.74 -12.86
C PHE A 50 6.73 -12.90 -11.63
N PHE A 51 5.96 -11.86 -11.31
CA PHE A 51 6.28 -10.97 -10.19
C PHE A 51 6.10 -11.64 -8.83
N THR A 52 5.17 -12.59 -8.68
CA THR A 52 5.09 -13.42 -7.47
C THR A 52 6.35 -14.27 -7.30
N GLN A 53 6.81 -14.97 -8.36
CA GLN A 53 8.05 -15.75 -8.29
C GLN A 53 9.28 -14.88 -8.03
N LEU A 54 9.34 -13.69 -8.65
CA LEU A 54 10.43 -12.74 -8.41
C LEU A 54 10.46 -12.26 -6.96
N GLN A 55 9.30 -11.92 -6.37
CA GLN A 55 9.22 -11.53 -4.96
C GLN A 55 9.68 -12.67 -4.04
N VAL A 56 9.21 -13.91 -4.28
CA VAL A 56 9.64 -15.08 -3.50
C VAL A 56 11.16 -15.27 -3.61
N GLY A 57 11.72 -15.16 -4.81
CA GLY A 57 13.18 -15.23 -5.03
C GLY A 57 13.95 -14.15 -4.25
N LEU A 58 13.51 -12.89 -4.30
CA LEU A 58 14.13 -11.79 -3.56
C LEU A 58 14.04 -11.98 -2.05
N ILE A 59 12.89 -12.44 -1.55
CA ILE A 59 12.70 -12.72 -0.12
C ILE A 59 13.65 -13.83 0.32
N GLN A 60 13.67 -14.96 -0.39
CA GLN A 60 14.45 -16.14 0.01
C GLN A 60 15.96 -15.95 -0.15
N GLN A 61 16.41 -15.29 -1.23
CA GLN A 61 17.83 -15.18 -1.53
C GLN A 61 18.49 -13.94 -0.95
N TRP A 62 17.74 -12.85 -0.74
CA TRP A 62 18.30 -11.58 -0.26
C TRP A 62 17.83 -11.24 1.15
N MET A 63 16.51 -11.23 1.38
CA MET A 63 15.97 -10.75 2.65
C MET A 63 16.22 -11.74 3.80
N VAL A 64 15.89 -13.02 3.62
CA VAL A 64 16.03 -14.06 4.66
C VAL A 64 17.47 -14.22 5.17
N PRO A 65 18.51 -14.33 4.31
CA PRO A 65 19.89 -14.44 4.80
C PRO A 65 20.35 -13.18 5.54
N THR A 66 19.89 -12.01 5.10
CA THR A 66 20.21 -10.74 5.78
C THR A 66 19.59 -10.68 7.17
N ILE A 67 18.33 -11.14 7.31
CA ILE A 67 17.63 -11.24 8.60
C ILE A 67 18.31 -12.26 9.52
N GLN A 68 18.63 -13.46 9.03
CA GLN A 68 19.32 -14.48 9.84
C GLN A 68 20.68 -13.99 10.34
N ASN A 69 21.43 -13.28 9.49
CA ASN A 69 22.69 -12.67 9.89
C ASN A 69 22.50 -11.52 10.90
N SER A 70 21.31 -10.89 10.99
CA SER A 70 20.99 -9.80 11.93
C SER A 70 20.53 -10.24 13.30
N MET A 71 20.20 -11.51 13.49
CA MET A 71 19.78 -12.08 14.77
C MET A 71 20.80 -11.86 15.89
N LYS A 72 22.10 -12.08 15.60
CA LYS A 72 23.17 -11.98 16.61
C LYS A 72 23.25 -10.60 17.30
N PRO A 73 23.39 -9.47 16.58
CA PRO A 73 23.56 -8.17 17.24
C PRO A 73 22.30 -7.51 17.81
N PHE A 74 21.09 -7.98 17.49
CA PHE A 74 19.90 -7.56 18.25
C PHE A 74 19.97 -8.06 19.71
N LYS A 75 20.54 -9.25 19.92
CA LYS A 75 20.77 -9.83 21.24
C LYS A 75 21.84 -9.07 22.05
N ASP A 76 22.79 -8.46 21.36
CA ASP A 76 23.91 -7.72 21.97
C ASP A 76 23.59 -6.23 22.24
N MET A 77 22.35 -5.77 21.94
CA MET A 77 21.87 -4.38 22.16
C MET A 77 22.75 -3.27 21.56
N ASP A 78 23.44 -3.53 20.45
CA ASP A 78 24.25 -2.52 19.76
C ASP A 78 23.39 -1.71 18.77
N TYR A 79 22.89 -0.56 19.21
CA TYR A 79 22.06 0.34 18.41
C TYR A 79 22.71 0.75 17.07
N SER A 80 24.04 0.83 17.01
CA SER A 80 24.76 1.18 15.77
C SER A 80 24.60 0.09 14.70
N ARG A 81 24.72 -1.19 15.12
CA ARG A 81 24.53 -2.36 14.26
C ARG A 81 23.07 -2.55 13.85
N ILE A 82 22.12 -2.18 14.71
CA ILE A 82 20.68 -2.22 14.38
C ILE A 82 20.38 -1.26 13.22
N ILE A 83 20.87 -0.01 13.29
CA ILE A 83 20.68 0.97 12.20
C ILE A 83 21.36 0.51 10.91
N GLU A 84 22.61 0.02 10.99
CA GLU A 84 23.34 -0.52 9.83
C GLU A 84 22.53 -1.65 9.14
N ARG A 85 21.93 -2.53 9.93
CA ARG A 85 21.17 -3.69 9.42
C ARG A 85 19.82 -3.30 8.86
N LEU A 86 19.13 -2.33 9.49
CA LEU A 86 17.90 -1.76 8.92
C LEU A 86 18.17 -1.11 7.57
N LEU A 87 19.29 -0.40 7.39
CA LEU A 87 19.68 0.18 6.10
C LEU A 87 19.97 -0.90 5.04
N LYS A 88 20.64 -1.99 5.43
CA LYS A 88 20.87 -3.15 4.53
C LYS A 88 19.56 -3.82 4.08
N LEU A 89 18.55 -3.85 4.95
CA LEU A 89 17.22 -4.40 4.63
C LEU A 89 16.31 -3.41 3.91
N ALA A 90 16.53 -2.09 4.04
CA ALA A 90 15.67 -1.07 3.46
C ALA A 90 15.60 -1.16 1.93
N VAL A 91 16.74 -1.44 1.26
CA VAL A 91 16.82 -1.57 -0.20
C VAL A 91 16.03 -2.77 -0.73
N PRO A 92 16.30 -4.03 -0.29
CA PRO A 92 15.52 -5.18 -0.76
C PRO A 92 14.05 -5.06 -0.37
N ASN A 93 13.73 -4.52 0.81
CA ASN A 93 12.36 -4.24 1.21
C ASN A 93 11.68 -3.27 0.23
N HIS A 94 12.31 -2.14 -0.08
CA HIS A 94 11.77 -1.17 -1.03
C HIS A 94 11.55 -1.79 -2.42
N LEU A 95 12.50 -2.59 -2.91
CA LEU A 95 12.36 -3.28 -4.19
C LEU A 95 11.15 -4.25 -4.19
N ILE A 96 10.97 -5.04 -3.12
CA ILE A 96 9.81 -5.91 -2.96
C ILE A 96 8.52 -5.10 -2.96
N TRP A 97 8.48 -3.94 -2.29
CA TRP A 97 7.32 -3.05 -2.29
C TRP A 97 7.00 -2.46 -3.67
N LEU A 98 8.01 -2.11 -4.46
CA LEU A 98 7.81 -1.66 -5.85
C LEU A 98 7.23 -2.77 -6.73
N ILE A 99 7.75 -3.99 -6.58
CA ILE A 99 7.25 -5.16 -7.32
C ILE A 99 5.82 -5.50 -6.86
N PHE A 100 5.55 -5.44 -5.55
CA PHE A 100 4.22 -5.63 -4.98
C PHE A 100 3.24 -4.59 -5.50
N PHE A 101 3.65 -3.32 -5.59
CA PHE A 101 2.85 -2.25 -6.17
C PHE A 101 2.44 -2.58 -7.60
N TYR A 102 3.40 -2.93 -8.47
CA TYR A 102 3.11 -3.27 -9.86
C TYR A 102 2.27 -4.55 -9.97
N TRP A 103 2.60 -5.58 -9.20
CA TRP A 103 1.85 -6.83 -9.17
C TRP A 103 0.39 -6.60 -8.79
N LEU A 104 0.11 -5.87 -7.69
CA LEU A 104 -1.24 -5.66 -7.20
C LEU A 104 -1.99 -4.59 -8.00
N PHE A 105 -1.50 -3.35 -7.99
CA PHE A 105 -2.25 -2.20 -8.53
C PHE A 105 -2.26 -2.14 -10.05
N HIS A 106 -1.23 -2.69 -10.70
CA HIS A 106 -1.21 -2.78 -12.14
C HIS A 106 -1.72 -4.12 -12.64
N SER A 107 -1.14 -5.24 -12.22
CA SER A 107 -1.43 -6.54 -12.84
C SER A 107 -2.75 -7.14 -12.34
N CYS A 108 -2.91 -7.33 -11.03
CA CYS A 108 -4.11 -7.92 -10.44
C CYS A 108 -5.36 -7.07 -10.69
N LEU A 109 -5.34 -5.77 -10.39
CA LEU A 109 -6.51 -4.92 -10.58
C LEU A 109 -6.92 -4.82 -12.06
N ASN A 110 -5.97 -4.77 -13.01
CA ASN A 110 -6.33 -4.82 -14.43
C ASN A 110 -6.85 -6.18 -14.88
N ALA A 111 -6.37 -7.29 -14.30
CA ALA A 111 -6.91 -8.61 -14.58
C ALA A 111 -8.37 -8.72 -14.12
N VAL A 112 -8.65 -8.29 -12.89
CA VAL A 112 -10.02 -8.20 -12.34
C VAL A 112 -10.88 -7.26 -13.18
N ALA A 113 -10.38 -6.07 -13.53
CA ALA A 113 -11.10 -5.12 -14.37
C ALA A 113 -11.43 -5.70 -15.76
N GLU A 114 -10.50 -6.46 -16.37
CA GLU A 114 -10.72 -7.08 -17.66
C GLU A 114 -11.77 -8.19 -17.58
N LEU A 115 -11.74 -9.04 -16.53
CA LEU A 115 -12.73 -10.08 -16.28
C LEU A 115 -14.13 -9.50 -16.04
N MET A 116 -14.21 -8.43 -15.25
CA MET A 116 -15.44 -7.72 -14.92
C MET A 116 -15.89 -6.73 -16.02
N GLN A 117 -15.16 -6.63 -17.13
CA GLN A 117 -15.34 -5.61 -18.17
C GLN A 117 -15.47 -4.19 -17.59
N PHE A 118 -14.74 -3.90 -16.52
CA PHE A 118 -14.71 -2.59 -15.87
C PHE A 118 -13.85 -1.63 -16.71
N GLY A 119 -14.44 -0.49 -17.07
CA GLY A 119 -13.86 0.50 -17.98
C GLY A 119 -12.97 1.54 -17.29
N ASP A 120 -13.23 1.85 -16.01
CA ASP A 120 -12.37 2.76 -15.24
C ASP A 120 -11.15 1.98 -14.74
N ARG A 121 -9.98 2.25 -15.32
CA ARG A 121 -8.74 1.53 -15.00
C ARG A 121 -7.68 2.42 -14.39
N GLU A 122 -8.10 3.59 -13.92
CA GLU A 122 -7.24 4.54 -13.24
C GLU A 122 -7.05 4.12 -11.78
N PHE A 123 -6.23 3.09 -11.55
CA PHE A 123 -5.94 2.59 -10.20
C PHE A 123 -4.84 3.38 -9.49
N TYR A 124 -3.97 4.05 -10.25
CA TYR A 124 -2.88 4.87 -9.77
C TYR A 124 -2.51 5.92 -10.84
N ARG A 125 -1.79 6.96 -10.42
CA ARG A 125 -1.22 8.01 -11.28
C ARG A 125 0.31 7.99 -11.17
N ASP A 126 0.98 8.97 -11.75
CA ASP A 126 2.44 9.14 -11.81
C ASP A 126 3.07 9.53 -10.45
N TRP A 127 2.77 8.75 -9.41
CA TRP A 127 3.26 8.99 -8.04
C TRP A 127 4.79 8.92 -7.94
N TRP A 128 5.48 8.28 -8.89
CA TRP A 128 6.95 8.25 -8.95
C TRP A 128 7.56 9.62 -9.28
N ASN A 129 6.81 10.52 -9.93
CA ASN A 129 7.19 11.90 -10.21
C ASN A 129 6.71 12.87 -9.12
N ALA A 130 6.24 12.37 -7.98
CA ALA A 130 5.74 13.21 -6.90
C ALA A 130 6.82 14.16 -6.36
N GLU A 131 6.60 15.47 -6.45
CA GLU A 131 7.50 16.47 -5.82
C GLU A 131 7.20 16.70 -4.33
N SER A 132 6.10 16.14 -3.83
CA SER A 132 5.72 16.23 -2.42
C SER A 132 5.08 14.95 -1.92
N VAL A 133 5.27 14.66 -0.63
CA VAL A 133 4.67 13.51 0.04
C VAL A 133 3.14 13.53 -0.05
N THR A 134 2.53 14.73 -0.05
CA THR A 134 1.09 14.89 -0.23
C THR A 134 0.64 14.43 -1.61
N TYR A 135 1.36 14.79 -2.67
CA TYR A 135 1.05 14.33 -4.02
C TYR A 135 1.17 12.80 -4.11
N PHE A 136 2.23 12.21 -3.55
CA PHE A 136 2.37 10.75 -3.50
C PHE A 136 1.14 10.06 -2.89
N TRP A 137 0.70 10.47 -1.70
CA TRP A 137 -0.42 9.86 -0.99
C TRP A 137 -1.77 9.95 -1.73
N GLN A 138 -1.92 10.92 -2.63
CA GLN A 138 -3.13 11.10 -3.44
C GLN A 138 -3.12 10.26 -4.71
N ASN A 139 -1.94 9.82 -5.18
CA ASN A 139 -1.77 9.30 -6.53
C ASN A 139 -1.35 7.83 -6.58
N TRP A 140 -0.84 7.24 -5.50
CA TRP A 140 -0.40 5.84 -5.51
C TRP A 140 -1.56 4.83 -5.53
N ASN A 141 -2.65 5.09 -4.80
CA ASN A 141 -3.81 4.20 -4.70
C ASN A 141 -5.09 5.02 -4.84
N ILE A 142 -5.49 5.20 -6.10
CA ILE A 142 -6.62 6.04 -6.48
C ILE A 142 -7.96 5.51 -5.94
N PRO A 143 -8.26 4.19 -5.93
CA PRO A 143 -9.50 3.68 -5.33
C PRO A 143 -9.68 4.10 -3.88
N VAL A 144 -8.64 3.92 -3.04
CA VAL A 144 -8.69 4.33 -1.63
C VAL A 144 -8.73 5.86 -1.51
N HIS A 145 -7.94 6.59 -2.32
CA HIS A 145 -7.96 8.04 -2.31
C HIS A 145 -9.34 8.62 -2.65
N LYS A 146 -9.97 8.15 -3.73
CA LYS A 146 -11.33 8.55 -4.15
C LYS A 146 -12.35 8.23 -3.07
N TRP A 147 -12.25 7.06 -2.42
CA TRP A 147 -13.12 6.68 -1.31
C TRP A 147 -12.97 7.60 -0.10
N CYS A 148 -11.73 7.82 0.37
CA CYS A 148 -11.44 8.75 1.46
C CYS A 148 -11.94 10.16 1.12
N LEU A 149 -11.76 10.62 -0.11
CA LEU A 149 -12.22 11.94 -0.54
C LEU A 149 -13.75 12.05 -0.53
N ARG A 150 -14.47 11.07 -1.09
CA ARG A 150 -15.93 11.09 -1.26
C ARG A 150 -16.69 10.81 0.03
N HIS A 151 -16.25 9.82 0.79
CA HIS A 151 -17.00 9.26 1.93
C HIS A 151 -16.50 9.71 3.30
N PHE A 152 -15.28 10.26 3.38
CA PHE A 152 -14.69 10.68 4.64
C PHE A 152 -14.43 12.19 4.66
N TYR A 153 -13.52 12.67 3.81
CA TYR A 153 -13.05 14.06 3.81
C TYR A 153 -14.15 15.07 3.45
N LYS A 154 -14.82 14.92 2.29
CA LYS A 154 -15.88 15.85 1.87
C LYS A 154 -17.03 15.91 2.87
N PRO A 155 -17.56 14.78 3.40
CA PRO A 155 -18.59 14.82 4.45
C PRO A 155 -18.14 15.54 5.73
N MET A 156 -16.91 15.33 6.21
CA MET A 156 -16.39 16.07 7.37
C MET A 156 -16.36 17.58 7.11
N VAL A 157 -15.82 18.00 5.96
CA VAL A 157 -15.75 19.42 5.62
C VAL A 157 -17.15 20.02 5.46
N ARG A 158 -18.11 19.30 4.86
CA ARG A 158 -19.52 19.75 4.76
C ARG A 158 -20.20 19.91 6.11
N ARG A 159 -19.79 19.12 7.12
CA ARG A 159 -20.28 19.24 8.51
C ARG A 159 -19.62 20.37 9.31
N GLY A 160 -18.75 21.17 8.69
CA GLY A 160 -18.13 22.34 9.31
C GLY A 160 -16.76 22.10 9.94
N TYR A 161 -16.19 20.89 9.85
CA TYR A 161 -14.83 20.64 10.32
C TYR A 161 -13.79 21.35 9.43
N SER A 162 -12.70 21.83 10.04
CA SER A 162 -11.61 22.46 9.29
C SER A 162 -10.94 21.45 8.36
N LYS A 163 -10.38 21.95 7.23
CA LYS A 163 -9.66 21.11 6.27
C LYS A 163 -8.48 20.36 6.92
N TRP A 164 -7.84 20.96 7.91
CA TRP A 164 -6.74 20.33 8.64
C TRP A 164 -7.24 19.16 9.49
N ILE A 165 -8.31 19.34 10.26
CA ILE A 165 -8.92 18.26 11.06
C ILE A 165 -9.39 17.12 10.14
N ALA A 166 -10.00 17.43 8.99
CA ALA A 166 -10.42 16.40 8.03
C ALA A 166 -9.24 15.62 7.45
N LYS A 167 -8.11 16.27 7.16
CA LYS A 167 -6.88 15.58 6.71
C LYS A 167 -6.33 14.67 7.81
N VAL A 168 -6.21 15.16 9.04
CA VAL A 168 -5.74 14.37 10.19
C VAL A 168 -6.67 13.17 10.43
N GLY A 169 -7.98 13.35 10.34
CA GLY A 169 -8.95 12.27 10.45
C GLY A 169 -8.76 11.17 9.39
N VAL A 170 -8.50 11.54 8.13
CA VAL A 170 -8.19 10.56 7.07
C VAL A 170 -6.88 9.83 7.37
N PHE A 171 -5.83 10.52 7.84
CA PHE A 171 -4.57 9.89 8.21
C PHE A 171 -4.72 8.95 9.42
N LEU A 172 -5.52 9.32 10.43
CA LEU A 172 -5.83 8.46 11.57
C LEU A 172 -6.59 7.20 11.15
N ALA A 173 -7.60 7.33 10.29
CA ALA A 173 -8.32 6.18 9.75
C ALA A 173 -7.38 5.27 8.95
N SER A 174 -6.49 5.86 8.13
CA SER A 174 -5.47 5.11 7.40
C SER A 174 -4.51 4.39 8.35
N ALA A 175 -3.99 5.07 9.38
CA ALA A 175 -3.09 4.50 10.38
C ALA A 175 -3.73 3.32 11.13
N PHE A 176 -5.01 3.44 11.48
CA PHE A 176 -5.79 2.35 12.07
C PHE A 176 -5.81 1.12 11.16
N PHE A 177 -6.14 1.27 9.87
CA PHE A 177 -6.18 0.13 8.94
C PHE A 177 -4.78 -0.48 8.69
N HIS A 178 -3.72 0.34 8.63
CA HIS A 178 -2.36 -0.17 8.49
C HIS A 178 -1.95 -1.02 9.71
N GLU A 179 -2.23 -0.53 10.91
CA GLU A 179 -1.98 -1.30 12.13
C GLU A 179 -2.86 -2.56 12.17
N TYR A 180 -4.16 -2.46 11.88
CA TYR A 180 -5.08 -3.60 11.85
C TYR A 180 -4.59 -4.72 10.91
N LEU A 181 -4.21 -4.36 9.68
CA LEU A 181 -3.81 -5.34 8.66
C LEU A 181 -2.47 -6.01 8.95
N VAL A 182 -1.57 -5.36 9.69
CA VAL A 182 -0.25 -5.93 10.03
C VAL A 182 -0.24 -6.61 11.40
N SER A 183 -0.82 -5.96 12.42
CA SER A 183 -0.77 -6.44 13.81
C SER A 183 -1.59 -7.70 14.05
N ILE A 184 -2.80 -7.81 13.46
CA ILE A 184 -3.72 -8.93 13.75
C ILE A 184 -3.20 -10.25 13.17
N PRO A 185 -2.81 -10.34 11.88
CA PRO A 185 -2.31 -11.60 11.32
C PRO A 185 -1.04 -12.09 12.03
N LEU A 186 -0.17 -11.16 12.45
CA LEU A 186 1.07 -11.47 13.16
C LEU A 186 0.88 -11.62 14.67
N ARG A 187 -0.31 -11.27 15.20
CA ARG A 187 -0.63 -11.22 16.64
C ARG A 187 0.33 -10.35 17.46
N MET A 188 0.78 -9.23 16.89
CA MET A 188 1.75 -8.32 17.48
C MET A 188 1.20 -6.89 17.51
N PHE A 189 0.93 -6.35 18.71
CA PHE A 189 0.37 -5.00 18.87
C PHE A 189 1.42 -4.01 19.37
N ARG A 190 2.35 -3.61 18.49
CA ARG A 190 3.46 -2.69 18.83
C ARG A 190 3.21 -1.23 18.44
N LEU A 191 2.16 -0.94 17.67
CA LEU A 191 1.81 0.40 17.19
C LEU A 191 2.90 1.10 16.34
N TRP A 192 3.82 0.34 15.75
CA TRP A 192 4.87 0.89 14.90
C TRP A 192 4.33 1.37 13.55
N ALA A 193 3.40 0.62 12.95
CA ALA A 193 2.81 1.01 11.66
C ALA A 193 1.90 2.23 11.85
N PHE A 194 1.17 2.29 12.97
CA PHE A 194 0.41 3.47 13.36
C PHE A 194 1.30 4.71 13.53
N THR A 195 2.36 4.59 14.33
CA THR A 195 3.31 5.69 14.57
C THR A 195 3.99 6.14 13.27
N GLY A 196 4.40 5.20 12.42
CA GLY A 196 4.98 5.49 11.10
C GLY A 196 4.04 6.32 10.22
N MET A 197 2.75 5.98 10.17
CA MET A 197 1.76 6.74 9.41
C MET A 197 1.53 8.14 9.99
N MET A 198 1.49 8.28 11.31
CA MET A 198 1.30 9.59 11.95
C MET A 198 2.53 10.49 11.78
N ALA A 199 3.73 9.93 11.78
CA ALA A 199 4.97 10.64 11.51
C ALA A 199 5.06 11.19 10.07
N GLN A 200 4.28 10.64 9.13
CA GLN A 200 4.21 11.19 7.76
C GLN A 200 3.61 12.59 7.70
N ILE A 201 2.75 12.98 8.65
CA ILE A 201 2.12 14.30 8.66
C ILE A 201 3.16 15.42 8.86
N PRO A 202 3.97 15.43 9.94
CA PRO A 202 5.02 16.42 10.10
C PRO A 202 6.11 16.28 9.02
N LEU A 203 6.45 15.06 8.60
CA LEU A 203 7.42 14.84 7.53
C LEU A 203 6.97 15.48 6.20
N ALA A 204 5.70 15.31 5.82
CA ALA A 204 5.14 15.92 4.62
C ALA A 204 5.21 17.45 4.66
N TRP A 205 4.97 18.05 5.83
CA TRP A 205 5.12 19.49 6.03
C TRP A 205 6.58 19.93 5.84
N ILE A 206 7.53 19.26 6.51
CA ILE A 206 8.97 19.52 6.37
C ILE A 206 9.41 19.42 4.91
N VAL A 207 9.10 18.29 4.24
CA VAL A 207 9.51 18.07 2.85
C VAL A 207 8.97 19.17 1.94
N SER A 208 7.69 19.52 2.08
CA SER A 208 7.07 20.59 1.28
C SER A 208 7.62 21.99 1.58
N ARG A 209 8.16 22.19 2.79
CA ARG A 209 8.70 23.49 3.22
C ARG A 209 10.11 23.73 2.71
N PHE A 210 10.95 22.69 2.70
CA PHE A 210 12.38 22.80 2.42
C PHE A 210 12.80 22.31 1.03
N PHE A 211 12.07 21.39 0.41
CA PHE A 211 12.43 20.80 -0.88
C PHE A 211 11.38 21.12 -1.95
N ARG A 212 11.83 21.30 -3.20
CA ARG A 212 10.98 21.60 -4.38
C ARG A 212 11.55 20.93 -5.63
N GLY A 213 10.72 20.68 -6.64
CA GLY A 213 11.15 20.08 -7.90
C GLY A 213 11.80 18.71 -7.70
N ASN A 214 12.90 18.47 -8.41
CA ASN A 214 13.66 17.22 -8.35
C ASN A 214 14.17 16.87 -6.94
N TYR A 215 14.51 17.86 -6.12
CA TYR A 215 14.91 17.61 -4.73
C TYR A 215 13.73 17.20 -3.85
N GLY A 216 12.54 17.74 -4.12
CA GLY A 216 11.30 17.28 -3.50
C GLY A 216 10.99 15.83 -3.86
N ASN A 217 11.19 15.48 -5.14
CA ASN A 217 11.05 14.09 -5.60
C ASN A 217 12.04 13.15 -4.93
N ALA A 218 13.33 13.52 -4.84
CA ALA A 218 14.32 12.74 -4.12
C ALA A 218 13.95 12.54 -2.64
N ALA A 219 13.41 13.56 -1.98
CA ALA A 219 12.94 13.46 -0.60
C ALA A 219 11.73 12.52 -0.45
N VAL A 220 10.81 12.48 -1.42
CA VAL A 220 9.72 11.51 -1.46
C VAL A 220 10.27 10.09 -1.59
N TRP A 221 11.19 9.85 -2.54
CA TRP A 221 11.82 8.54 -2.70
C TRP A 221 12.53 8.07 -1.44
N LEU A 222 13.28 8.95 -0.78
CA LEU A 222 13.92 8.63 0.49
C LEU A 222 12.86 8.20 1.53
N THR A 223 11.78 8.96 1.65
CA THR A 223 10.65 8.64 2.55
C THR A 223 10.03 7.28 2.25
N LEU A 224 9.97 6.85 0.98
CA LEU A 224 9.45 5.52 0.60
C LEU A 224 10.43 4.38 0.90
N ILE A 225 11.73 4.66 0.98
CA ILE A 225 12.75 3.66 1.31
C ILE A 225 12.82 3.47 2.83
N ILE A 226 12.91 4.56 3.60
CA ILE A 226 13.15 4.52 5.05
C ILE A 226 11.89 4.69 5.91
N GLY A 227 10.76 5.10 5.34
CA GLY A 227 9.55 5.44 6.08
C GLY A 227 8.65 4.23 6.36
N GLN A 228 7.39 4.31 5.93
CA GLN A 228 6.35 3.35 6.32
C GLN A 228 6.69 1.87 6.00
N PRO A 229 7.30 1.54 4.86
CA PRO A 229 7.68 0.15 4.56
C PRO A 229 8.64 -0.48 5.58
N VAL A 230 9.48 0.32 6.24
CA VAL A 230 10.40 -0.18 7.28
C VAL A 230 9.63 -0.55 8.55
N ALA A 231 8.58 0.18 8.90
CA ALA A 231 7.72 -0.18 10.03
C ALA A 231 7.09 -1.58 9.85
N VAL A 232 6.63 -1.90 8.63
CA VAL A 232 6.09 -3.23 8.30
C VAL A 232 7.19 -4.29 8.31
N LEU A 233 8.38 -3.98 7.77
CA LEU A 233 9.54 -4.86 7.84
C LEU A 233 9.89 -5.24 9.28
N MET A 234 9.85 -4.29 10.22
CA MET A 234 10.13 -4.55 11.64
C MET A 234 9.16 -5.58 12.25
N TYR A 235 7.87 -5.53 11.90
CA TYR A 235 6.91 -6.55 12.35
C TYR A 235 7.25 -7.94 11.79
N VAL A 236 7.52 -8.02 10.49
CA VAL A 236 7.83 -9.30 9.82
C VAL A 236 9.16 -9.86 10.32
N HIS A 237 10.16 -9.00 10.52
CA HIS A 237 11.44 -9.36 11.12
C HIS A 237 11.23 -10.00 12.49
N ASP A 238 10.55 -9.31 13.40
CA ASP A 238 10.36 -9.80 14.77
C ASP A 238 9.49 -11.05 14.82
N TYR A 239 8.47 -11.16 13.97
CA TYR A 239 7.70 -12.39 13.81
C TYR A 239 8.60 -13.55 13.38
N TYR A 240 9.46 -13.33 12.36
CA TYR A 240 10.36 -14.34 11.85
C TYR A 240 11.38 -14.79 12.91
N VAL A 241 11.98 -13.82 13.61
CA VAL A 241 12.92 -14.03 14.74
C VAL A 241 12.30 -14.94 15.79
N LEU A 242 11.13 -14.56 16.32
CA LEU A 242 10.48 -15.26 17.43
C LEU A 242 10.12 -16.71 17.07
N HIS A 243 9.67 -16.97 15.85
CA HIS A 243 9.23 -18.31 15.44
C HIS A 243 10.38 -19.22 15.00
N HIS A 244 11.47 -18.67 14.44
CA HIS A 244 12.63 -19.47 14.05
C HIS A 244 13.59 -19.73 15.22
N GLU A 245 13.68 -18.83 16.22
CA GLU A 245 14.41 -19.10 17.47
C GLU A 245 13.70 -20.12 18.35
N ALA A 246 12.36 -20.09 18.41
CA ALA A 246 11.59 -21.09 19.15
C ALA A 246 11.79 -22.51 18.58
N GLN A 247 11.96 -22.64 17.26
CA GLN A 247 12.24 -23.93 16.63
C GLN A 247 13.66 -24.45 16.90
N SER A 248 14.66 -23.57 17.10
CA SER A 248 16.03 -23.97 17.37
C SER A 248 16.32 -24.26 18.85
N THR A 249 15.48 -23.76 19.76
CA THR A 249 15.59 -24.02 21.21
C THR A 249 14.71 -25.17 21.70
N GLY A 250 13.77 -25.63 20.88
CA GLY A 250 12.94 -26.81 21.12
C GLY A 250 13.45 -28.11 20.46
N ALA A 251 14.65 -28.10 19.90
CA ALA A 251 15.33 -29.25 19.29
C ALA A 251 16.55 -29.67 20.13
#